data_AF-A0A2A2AJU3-F1
#
_entry.id   AF-A0A2A2AJU3-F1
#
_cell.length_a   1.000
_cell.length_b   1.000
_cell.length_c   1.000
_cell.angle_alpha   90.00
_cell.angle_beta   90.00
_cell.angle_gamma   90.00
#
_symmetry.space_group_name_H-M   'P 1'
#
loop_
_entity.id
_entity.type
_entity.pdbx_description
1 polymer ?
#
loop_
_entity_poly.entity_id
_entity_poly.type
_entity_poly.pdbx_seq_one_letter_code
_entity_poly.pdbx_strand_id
1 'polypeptide(L)'
;MPFSDAELYCQLYVSGASDPDTLAAALGEIAQGHVTQGAALVQAPLLDMSVHAESRHLPLSDTQDDFTLWRHFVEVDAADDEITFQAFLAALARLVAALRARGLRVVAACDFEAQLEAAVQAILADEGRP
;
A
#
# COMPACT_ATOMS: atom_id res chain seq x y z
N MET A 1 28.45 3.84 -11.88
CA MET A 1 28.17 3.63 -10.45
C MET A 1 27.00 2.65 -10.40
N PRO A 2 27.11 1.49 -9.76
CA PRO A 2 25.97 0.59 -9.66
C PRO A 2 24.95 1.28 -8.75
N PHE A 3 23.69 1.30 -9.17
CA PHE A 3 22.58 1.61 -8.29
C PHE A 3 22.66 0.61 -7.14
N SER A 4 23.13 1.06 -5.97
CA SER A 4 23.03 0.30 -4.73
C SER A 4 21.57 -0.08 -4.55
N ASP A 5 21.28 -1.35 -4.30
CA ASP A 5 20.01 -1.90 -3.83
C ASP A 5 19.02 -0.80 -3.45
N ALA A 6 18.15 -0.43 -4.38
CA ALA A 6 17.03 0.42 -4.03
C ALA A 6 16.15 -0.48 -3.17
N GLU A 7 16.27 -0.34 -1.83
CA GLU A 7 15.40 -1.00 -0.87
C GLU A 7 13.97 -0.83 -1.41
N LEU A 8 13.37 -1.94 -1.82
CA LEU A 8 12.07 -1.96 -2.48
C LEU A 8 11.00 -1.64 -1.44
N TYR A 9 10.89 -0.36 -1.15
CA TYR A 9 10.07 0.20 -0.09
C TYR A 9 9.09 1.22 -0.66
N CYS A 10 7.88 1.19 -0.14
CA CYS A 10 6.86 2.19 -0.44
C CYS A 10 5.99 2.44 0.79
N GLN A 11 5.78 3.72 1.12
CA GLN A 11 4.81 4.09 2.13
C GLN A 11 3.47 4.43 1.46
N LEU A 12 2.39 3.79 1.90
CA LEU A 12 1.04 4.03 1.41
C LEU A 12 0.21 4.73 2.48
N TYR A 13 -0.26 5.93 2.22
CA TYR A 13 -1.25 6.61 3.05
C TYR A 13 -2.64 6.16 2.64
N VAL A 14 -3.47 5.79 3.61
CA VAL A 14 -4.82 5.29 3.38
C VAL A 14 -5.84 6.12 4.18
N SER A 15 -6.86 6.62 3.47
CA SER A 15 -7.99 7.33 4.05
C SER A 15 -9.29 6.57 3.80
N GLY A 16 -10.14 6.53 4.83
CA GLY A 16 -11.42 5.83 4.80
C GLY A 16 -11.40 4.46 5.48
N ALA A 17 -10.24 4.03 6.00
CA ALA A 17 -10.17 2.90 6.91
C ALA A 17 -10.62 3.34 8.31
N SER A 18 -11.64 2.68 8.85
CA SER A 18 -12.14 2.97 10.20
C SER A 18 -11.17 2.55 11.30
N ASP A 19 -10.39 1.50 11.05
CA ASP A 19 -9.54 0.82 12.02
C ASP A 19 -8.37 0.08 11.32
N PRO A 20 -7.16 0.07 11.91
CA PRO A 20 -5.98 -0.59 11.33
C PRO A 20 -6.13 -2.11 11.18
N ASP A 21 -6.86 -2.81 12.05
CA ASP A 21 -7.10 -4.25 11.91
C ASP A 21 -7.98 -4.56 10.70
N THR A 22 -8.95 -3.68 10.41
CA THR A 22 -9.80 -3.81 9.21
C THR A 22 -8.99 -3.57 7.95
N LEU A 23 -8.06 -2.62 7.97
CA LEU A 23 -7.13 -2.37 6.88
C LEU A 23 -6.18 -3.56 6.67
N ALA A 24 -5.59 -4.08 7.74
CA ALA A 24 -4.72 -5.26 7.68
C ALA A 24 -5.45 -6.50 7.13
N ALA A 25 -6.69 -6.73 7.56
CA ALA A 25 -7.54 -7.79 7.00
C ALA A 25 -7.78 -7.62 5.49
N ALA A 26 -8.09 -6.39 5.05
CA ALA A 26 -8.27 -6.09 3.63
C ALA A 26 -6.99 -6.32 2.81
N LEU A 27 -5.84 -5.88 3.33
CA LEU A 27 -4.54 -6.10 2.70
C LEU A 27 -4.21 -7.59 2.60
N GLY A 28 -4.47 -8.37 3.65
CA GLY A 28 -4.27 -9.82 3.66
C GLY A 28 -5.10 -10.54 2.60
N GLU A 29 -6.38 -10.18 2.47
CA GLU A 29 -7.25 -10.74 1.42
C GLU A 29 -6.75 -10.40 0.02
N ILE A 30 -6.35 -9.14 -0.22
CA ILE A 30 -5.94 -8.66 -1.54
C ILE A 30 -4.59 -9.26 -1.95
N ALA A 31 -3.61 -9.24 -1.05
CA ALA A 31 -2.26 -9.73 -1.31
C ALA A 31 -2.17 -11.26 -1.19
N GLN A 32 -3.27 -11.95 -0.86
CA GLN A 32 -3.28 -13.38 -0.50
C GLN A 32 -2.27 -13.71 0.60
N GLY A 33 -2.10 -12.76 1.53
CA GLY A 33 -1.14 -12.81 2.61
C GLY A 33 -1.75 -13.32 3.92
N HIS A 34 -0.89 -13.61 4.87
CA HIS A 34 -1.28 -13.92 6.24
C HIS A 34 -1.20 -12.66 7.10
N VAL A 35 -2.28 -12.38 7.84
CA VAL A 35 -2.32 -11.27 8.81
C VAL A 35 -1.91 -11.80 10.17
N THR A 36 -0.84 -11.27 10.75
CA THR A 36 -0.41 -11.63 12.09
C THR A 36 -1.22 -10.84 13.12
N GLN A 37 -2.06 -11.56 13.90
CA GLN A 37 -2.88 -10.92 14.94
C GLN A 37 -2.00 -10.21 15.98
N GLY A 38 -2.32 -8.93 16.26
CA GLY A 38 -1.69 -8.12 17.30
C GLY A 38 -0.52 -7.24 16.86
N ALA A 39 -0.03 -7.39 15.62
CA ALA A 39 1.08 -6.59 15.08
C ALA A 39 0.70 -5.69 13.89
N ALA A 40 -0.55 -5.77 13.40
CA ALA A 40 -1.00 -5.10 12.18
C ALA A 40 -0.05 -5.35 10.98
N LEU A 41 0.61 -6.52 10.98
CA LEU A 41 1.55 -6.97 9.97
C LEU A 41 0.84 -7.93 9.01
N VAL A 42 1.07 -7.75 7.72
CA VAL A 42 0.52 -8.59 6.65
C VAL A 42 1.69 -9.09 5.80
N GLN A 43 1.91 -10.40 5.86
CA GLN A 43 2.98 -11.04 5.11
C GLN A 43 2.41 -11.73 3.88
N ALA A 44 2.82 -11.29 2.70
CA ALA A 44 2.40 -11.85 1.43
C ALA A 44 3.61 -12.37 0.64
N PRO A 45 3.41 -13.26 -0.36
CA PRO A 45 4.53 -13.88 -1.08
C PRO A 45 5.47 -12.91 -1.79
N LEU A 46 5.00 -11.69 -2.09
CA LEU A 46 5.78 -10.66 -2.80
C LEU A 46 5.98 -9.38 -1.99
N LEU A 47 5.21 -9.19 -0.91
CA LEU A 47 5.14 -7.93 -0.17
C LEU A 47 5.01 -8.24 1.32
N ASP A 48 5.86 -7.64 2.14
CA ASP A 48 5.62 -7.52 3.57
C ASP A 48 5.04 -6.13 3.84
N MET A 49 3.97 -6.06 4.63
CA MET A 49 3.25 -4.81 4.86
C MET A 49 3.01 -4.59 6.35
N SER A 50 3.45 -3.46 6.87
CA SER A 50 3.22 -3.03 8.26
C SER A 50 2.20 -1.91 8.29
N VAL A 51 1.05 -2.14 8.94
CA VAL A 51 -0.03 -1.15 9.06
C VAL A 51 0.15 -0.34 10.33
N HIS A 52 0.19 0.98 10.19
CA HIS A 52 0.35 1.91 11.29
C HIS A 52 -0.83 2.87 11.35
N ALA A 53 -1.26 3.16 12.58
CA ALA A 53 -2.19 4.25 12.87
C ALA A 53 -1.41 5.37 13.57
N GLU A 54 -1.20 6.48 12.87
CA GLU A 54 -0.55 7.63 13.45
C GLU A 54 -1.45 8.28 14.50
N SER A 55 -0.91 8.43 15.71
CA SER A 55 -1.58 9.06 16.85
C SER A 55 -0.87 10.35 17.23
N ARG A 56 -0.45 11.14 16.23
CA ARG A 56 0.10 12.48 16.48
C ARG A 56 -0.98 13.35 17.12
N HIS A 57 -0.55 14.27 17.98
CA HIS A 57 -1.40 15.26 18.69
C HIS A 57 -1.99 16.34 17.75
N LEU A 58 -1.99 16.12 16.44
CA LEU A 58 -2.58 16.98 15.42
C LEU A 58 -4.01 16.49 15.13
N PRO A 59 -4.91 17.37 14.63
CA PRO A 59 -6.24 16.96 14.22
C PRO A 59 -6.16 16.14 12.91
N LEU A 60 -5.77 14.87 13.04
CA LEU A 60 -5.75 13.92 11.94
C LEU A 60 -7.18 13.65 11.51
N SER A 61 -7.45 13.90 10.23
CA SER A 61 -8.77 13.72 9.64
C SER A 61 -8.65 13.11 8.26
N ASP A 62 -9.23 11.93 8.13
CA ASP A 62 -9.34 11.21 6.86
C ASP A 62 -10.19 11.98 5.83
N THR A 63 -10.85 13.07 6.21
CA THR A 63 -11.58 13.97 5.30
C THR A 63 -10.71 15.02 4.63
N GLN A 64 -9.47 15.23 5.09
CA GLN A 64 -8.54 16.21 4.50
C GLN A 64 -8.03 15.71 3.15
N ASP A 65 -7.78 16.63 2.21
CA ASP A 65 -7.12 16.31 0.95
C ASP A 65 -5.61 16.10 1.13
N ASP A 66 -5.02 16.65 2.20
CA ASP A 66 -3.63 16.44 2.54
C ASP A 66 -3.43 15.05 3.16
N PHE A 67 -2.80 14.15 2.41
CA PHE A 67 -2.54 12.78 2.82
C PHE A 67 -1.59 12.67 4.01
N THR A 68 -0.77 13.70 4.27
CA THR A 68 0.11 13.75 5.45
C THR A 68 -0.67 13.92 6.76
N LEU A 69 -1.97 14.26 6.68
CA LEU A 69 -2.86 14.41 7.83
C LEU A 69 -3.82 13.20 8.01
N TRP A 70 -3.64 12.14 7.22
CA TRP A 70 -4.43 10.92 7.33
C TRP A 70 -3.96 10.07 8.51
N ARG A 71 -4.89 9.33 9.12
CA ARG A 71 -4.61 8.55 10.33
C ARG A 71 -3.84 7.28 10.05
N HIS A 72 -4.01 6.69 8.87
CA HIS A 72 -3.48 5.37 8.59
C HIS A 72 -2.43 5.44 7.48
N PHE A 73 -1.30 4.78 7.72
CA PHE A 73 -0.30 4.55 6.69
C PHE A 73 0.19 3.10 6.78
N VAL A 74 0.65 2.59 5.65
CA VAL A 74 1.14 1.22 5.50
C VAL A 74 2.54 1.31 4.93
N GLU A 75 3.50 0.74 5.62
CA GLU A 75 4.84 0.54 5.10
C GLU A 75 4.85 -0.77 4.32
N VAL A 76 5.34 -0.74 3.09
CA VAL A 76 5.36 -1.90 2.19
C VAL A 76 6.79 -2.15 1.74
N ASP A 77 7.28 -3.33 2.04
CA ASP A 77 8.62 -3.83 1.73
C ASP A 77 8.53 -5.04 0.80
N ALA A 78 9.58 -5.30 0.03
CA ALA A 78 9.72 -6.58 -0.65
C ALA A 78 9.89 -7.69 0.40
N ALA A 79 9.14 -8.79 0.24
CA ALA A 79 9.22 -9.93 1.16
C ALA A 79 10.57 -10.67 1.09
N ASP A 80 11.36 -10.48 0.02
CA ASP A 80 12.67 -11.09 -0.17
C ASP A 80 13.54 -10.19 -1.08
N ASP A 81 14.85 -10.24 -0.89
CA ASP A 81 15.87 -9.52 -1.68
C ASP A 81 15.93 -10.01 -3.14
N GLU A 82 15.44 -11.24 -3.42
CA GLU A 82 15.37 -11.78 -4.79
C GLU A 82 14.22 -11.19 -5.62
N ILE A 83 13.32 -10.42 -5.00
CA ILE A 83 12.16 -9.82 -5.69
C ILE A 83 12.63 -8.70 -6.61
N THR A 84 12.29 -8.83 -7.89
CA THR A 84 12.57 -7.75 -8.85
C THR A 84 11.65 -6.55 -8.64
N PHE A 85 12.17 -5.35 -8.89
CA PHE A 85 11.39 -4.11 -8.90
C PHE A 85 10.09 -4.22 -9.71
N GLN A 86 10.11 -4.89 -10.87
CA GLN A 86 8.92 -5.06 -11.71
C GLN A 86 7.85 -5.94 -11.05
N ALA A 87 8.26 -7.01 -10.36
CA ALA A 87 7.34 -7.87 -9.62
C ALA A 87 6.75 -7.13 -8.41
N PHE A 88 7.59 -6.40 -7.68
CA PHE A 88 7.17 -5.55 -6.57
C PHE A 88 6.18 -4.47 -7.03
N LEU A 89 6.52 -3.71 -8.07
CA LEU A 89 5.68 -2.66 -8.63
C LEU A 89 4.32 -3.20 -9.10
N ALA A 90 4.31 -4.36 -9.77
CA ALA A 90 3.07 -4.99 -10.22
C ALA A 90 2.19 -5.46 -9.06
N ALA A 91 2.79 -6.04 -8.01
CA ALA A 91 2.07 -6.45 -6.81
C ALA A 91 1.50 -5.24 -6.06
N LEU A 92 2.30 -4.19 -5.88
CA LEU A 92 1.90 -2.95 -5.24
C LEU A 92 0.80 -2.23 -6.03
N ALA A 93 0.90 -2.19 -7.36
CA ALA A 93 -0.13 -1.59 -8.21
C ALA A 93 -1.47 -2.31 -8.09
N ARG A 94 -1.46 -3.65 -8.04
CA ARG A 94 -2.68 -4.44 -7.80
C ARG A 94 -3.26 -4.18 -6.42
N LEU A 95 -2.41 -4.07 -5.40
CA LEU A 95 -2.83 -3.74 -4.04
C LEU A 95 -3.54 -2.38 -4.00
N VAL A 96 -2.92 -1.34 -4.56
CA VAL A 96 -3.49 0.02 -4.61
C VAL A 96 -4.77 0.06 -5.44
N ALA A 97 -4.81 -0.60 -6.60
CA ALA A 97 -6.00 -0.67 -7.44
C ALA A 97 -7.18 -1.34 -6.70
N ALA A 98 -6.94 -2.46 -6.02
CA ALA A 98 -7.96 -3.17 -5.27
C ALA A 98 -8.47 -2.36 -4.05
N LEU A 99 -7.58 -1.64 -3.35
CA LEU A 99 -7.98 -0.73 -2.28
C LEU A 99 -8.87 0.41 -2.82
N ARG A 100 -8.50 1.01 -3.96
CA ARG A 100 -9.30 2.04 -4.64
C ARG A 100 -10.65 1.49 -5.10
N ALA A 101 -10.70 0.25 -5.60
CA ALA A 101 -11.94 -0.42 -5.98
C ALA A 101 -12.88 -0.66 -4.78
N ARG A 102 -12.33 -0.82 -3.57
CA ARG A 102 -13.09 -0.88 -2.31
C ARG A 102 -13.55 0.51 -1.81
N GLY A 103 -13.29 1.58 -2.56
CA GLY A 103 -13.67 2.95 -2.22
C GLY A 103 -12.71 3.65 -1.25
N LEU A 104 -11.55 3.05 -0.96
CA LEU A 104 -10.52 3.65 -0.11
C LEU A 104 -9.67 4.62 -0.92
N ARG A 105 -9.28 5.74 -0.30
CA ARG A 105 -8.33 6.67 -0.90
C ARG A 105 -6.92 6.26 -0.52
N VAL A 106 -6.07 6.04 -1.51
CA VAL A 106 -4.69 5.57 -1.31
C VAL A 106 -3.72 6.46 -2.07
N VAL A 107 -2.73 6.98 -1.37
CA VAL A 107 -1.62 7.77 -1.91
C VAL A 107 -0.32 7.06 -1.58
N ALA A 108 0.51 6.81 -2.59
CA ALA A 108 1.82 6.22 -2.41
C ALA A 108 2.89 7.32 -2.32
N ALA A 109 3.76 7.22 -1.33
CA ALA A 109 4.95 8.04 -1.19
C ALA A 109 6.18 7.13 -1.35
N CYS A 110 6.72 7.11 -2.57
CA CYS A 110 7.92 6.36 -2.94
C CYS A 110 8.63 7.00 -4.13
N ASP A 111 9.89 6.64 -4.37
CA ASP A 111 10.70 7.21 -5.46
C ASP A 111 10.15 6.92 -6.87
N PHE A 112 9.24 5.96 -6.98
CA PHE A 112 8.64 5.49 -8.22
C PHE A 112 7.12 5.71 -8.27
N GLU A 113 6.60 6.68 -7.51
CA GLU A 113 5.17 7.03 -7.45
C GLU A 113 4.54 7.18 -8.85
N ALA A 114 5.22 7.88 -9.76
CA ALA A 114 4.72 8.07 -11.13
C ALA A 114 4.59 6.74 -11.92
N GLN A 115 5.51 5.80 -11.70
CA GLN A 115 5.47 4.48 -12.35
C GLN A 115 4.36 3.61 -11.73
N LEU A 116 4.19 3.70 -10.41
CA LEU A 116 3.11 3.03 -9.69
C LEU A 116 1.74 3.53 -10.14
N GLU A 117 1.53 4.85 -10.20
CA GLU A 117 0.25 5.42 -10.62
C GLU A 117 -0.06 5.02 -12.08
N ALA A 118 0.92 5.01 -12.97
CA ALA A 118 0.72 4.52 -14.34
C ALA A 118 0.30 3.03 -14.37
N ALA A 119 0.91 2.18 -13.55
CA ALA A 119 0.55 0.77 -13.43
C ALA A 119 -0.85 0.57 -12.83
N VAL A 120 -1.21 1.34 -11.80
CA VAL A 120 -2.55 1.34 -11.19
C VAL A 120 -3.61 1.74 -12.20
N GLN A 121 -3.40 2.82 -12.95
CA GLN A 121 -4.33 3.27 -13.97
C GLN A 121 -4.49 2.23 -15.10
N ALA A 122 -3.41 1.55 -15.47
CA ALA A 122 -3.47 0.47 -16.46
C ALA A 122 -4.35 -0.70 -15.97
N ILE A 123 -4.25 -1.08 -14.69
CA ILE A 123 -5.08 -2.15 -14.09
C ILE A 123 -6.55 -1.71 -14.05
N LEU A 124 -6.84 -0.52 -13.54
CA LEU A 124 -8.21 0.00 -13.44
C LEU A 124 -8.87 0.17 -14.82
N ALA A 125 -8.08 0.51 -15.85
CA ALA A 125 -8.57 0.62 -17.22
C ALA A 125 -8.86 -0.76 -17.88
N ASP A 126 -8.14 -1.80 -17.49
CA ASP A 126 -8.34 -3.17 -18.01
C ASP A 126 -9.55 -3.85 -17.34
N GLU A 127 -9.73 -3.67 -16.02
CA GLU A 127 -10.91 -4.17 -15.28
C GLU A 127 -12.21 -3.42 -15.65
N GLY A 128 -12.10 -2.24 -16.26
CA GLY A 128 -13.23 -1.47 -16.78
C GLY A 128 -13.69 -1.85 -18.20
N ARG A 129 -13.07 -2.85 -18.84
CA ARG A 129 -13.44 -3.29 -20.19
C ARG A 129 -14.47 -4.44 -20.12
N PRO A 130 -15.73 -4.23 -20.58
CA PRO A 130 -16.79 -5.24 -20.57
C PRO A 130 -16.54 -6.38 -21.58
#